data_AF-A0A661WNT2-F1
#
_entry.id   AF-A0A661WNT2-F1
#
_cell.length_a   1.000
_cell.length_b   1.000
_cell.length_c   1.000
_cell.angle_alpha   90.00
_cell.angle_beta   90.00
_cell.angle_gamma   90.00
#
_symmetry.space_group_name_H-M   'P 1'
#
loop_
_entity.id
_entity.type
_entity.pdbx_description
1 polymer ?
#
loop_
_entity_poly.entity_id
_entity_poly.type
_entity_poly.pdbx_seq_one_letter_code
_entity_poly.pdbx_strand_id
1 'polypeptide(L)' 'MELSLLARIVALFGLLLLIVAGILYLLDQLDLPLGNLPGDIKFKRGNFTCAVPLVSSLIISVVLTVILNIVLYFLNK' A
#
# COMPACT_ATOMS: atom_id res chain seq x y z
N MET A 1 -18.02 27.94 3.88
CA MET A 1 -18.22 26.70 4.66
C MET A 1 -18.34 25.50 3.73
N GLU A 2 -19.11 25.58 2.64
CA GLU A 2 -19.22 24.51 1.61
C GLU A 2 -17.93 24.25 0.80
N LEU A 3 -17.28 25.31 0.31
CA LEU A 3 -16.11 25.17 -0.58
C LEU A 3 -14.91 24.52 0.11
N SER A 4 -14.71 24.76 1.40
CA SER A 4 -13.64 24.16 2.20
C SER A 4 -13.83 22.65 2.39
N LEU A 5 -15.08 22.18 2.47
CA LEU A 5 -15.37 20.76 2.60
C LEU A 5 -15.09 20.04 1.26
N LEU A 6 -15.56 20.63 0.17
CA LEU A 6 -15.30 20.13 -1.19
C LEU A 6 -13.79 20.04 -1.47
N ALA A 7 -13.02 21.07 -1.12
CA ALA A 7 -11.57 21.09 -1.31
C ALA A 7 -10.85 19.98 -0.52
N ARG A 8 -11.30 19.70 0.71
CA ARG A 8 -10.74 18.62 1.54
C ARG A 8 -11.02 17.25 0.95
N ILE A 9 -12.24 17.00 0.49
CA ILE A 9 -12.63 15.72 -0.12
C ILE A 9 -11.81 15.48 -1.39
N VAL A 10 -11.69 16.49 -2.26
CA VAL A 10 -10.91 16.38 -3.51
C VAL A 10 -9.43 16.12 -3.20
N ALA A 11 -8.86 16.81 -2.21
CA ALA A 11 -7.46 16.59 -1.81
C ALA A 11 -7.23 15.17 -1.27
N LEU A 12 -8.15 14.65 -0.43
CA LEU A 12 -8.04 13.32 0.16
C LEU A 12 -8.22 12.22 -0.90
N PHE A 13 -9.12 12.43 -1.85
CA PHE A 13 -9.33 11.52 -2.98
C PHE A 13 -8.12 11.49 -3.91
N GLY A 14 -7.52 12.65 -4.21
CA GLY A 14 -6.28 12.75 -4.99
C GLY A 14 -5.09 12.06 -4.33
N LEU A 15 -4.95 12.20 -3.00
CA LEU A 15 -3.94 11.50 -2.22
C LEU A 15 -4.14 9.97 -2.29
N LEU A 16 -5.38 9.50 -2.15
CA LEU A 16 -5.71 8.08 -2.24
C LEU A 16 -5.39 7.51 -3.62
N LEU A 17 -5.74 8.25 -4.68
CA LEU A 17 -5.39 7.88 -6.06
C LEU A 17 -3.88 7.80 -6.29
N LEU A 18 -3.10 8.75 -5.76
CA LEU A 18 -1.63 8.72 -5.85
C LEU A 18 -1.03 7.51 -5.13
N ILE A 19 -1.57 7.14 -3.97
CA ILE A 19 -1.12 5.94 -3.24
C ILE A 19 -1.41 4.69 -4.06
N VAL A 20 -2.63 4.55 -4.61
CA VAL A 20 -3.01 3.40 -5.44
C VAL A 20 -2.16 3.33 -6.71
N ALA A 21 -1.97 4.46 -7.40
CA ALA A 21 -1.13 4.54 -8.59
C ALA A 21 0.33 4.20 -8.28
N GLY A 22 0.86 4.70 -7.15
CA GLY A 22 2.21 4.37 -6.70
C GLY A 22 2.39 2.88 -6.39
N ILE A 23 1.40 2.24 -5.77
CA ILE A 23 1.42 0.79 -5.52
C ILE A 23 1.40 0.03 -6.85
N LEU A 24 0.51 0.37 -7.78
CA LEU A 24 0.43 -0.28 -9.09
C LEU A 24 1.71 -0.08 -9.91
N TYR A 25 2.29 1.13 -9.88
CA TYR A 25 3.56 1.43 -10.54
C TYR A 25 4.72 0.65 -9.94
N LEU A 26 4.80 0.53 -8.61
CA LEU A 26 5.79 -0.32 -7.97
C LEU A 26 5.58 -1.79 -8.32
N LEU A 27 4.34 -2.27 -8.43
CA LEU A 27 4.06 -3.65 -8.83
C LEU A 27 4.50 -3.94 -10.28
N ASP A 28 4.32 -2.97 -11.18
CA ASP A 28 4.72 -3.05 -12.59
C ASP A 28 6.25 -2.94 -12.77
N GLN A 29 6.86 -1.93 -12.15
CA GLN A 29 8.28 -1.61 -12.31
C GLN A 29 9.23 -2.64 -11.67
N LEU A 30 8.75 -3.37 -10.67
CA LEU A 30 9.55 -4.42 -10.03
C LEU A 30 9.53 -5.74 -10.83
N ASP A 31 8.89 -5.76 -12.01
CA ASP A 31 8.85 -6.87 -12.99
C ASP A 31 8.55 -8.21 -12.29
N LEU A 32 7.61 -8.16 -11.34
CA LEU A 32 7.39 -9.25 -10.39
C LEU A 32 6.62 -10.36 -11.07
N PRO A 33 7.21 -11.54 -11.30
CA PRO A 33 6.40 -12.73 -11.39
C PRO A 33 5.78 -12.89 -10.01
N LEU A 34 4.50 -12.51 -9.86
CA LEU A 34 3.66 -12.63 -8.67
C LEU A 34 4.28 -13.58 -7.63
N GLY A 35 5.05 -13.01 -6.68
CA GLY A 35 5.70 -13.70 -5.57
C GLY A 35 7.23 -13.77 -5.52
N ASN A 36 8.04 -13.29 -6.47
CA ASN A 36 9.52 -13.24 -6.28
C ASN A 36 10.05 -11.82 -6.09
N LEU A 37 9.63 -11.12 -5.02
CA LEU A 37 10.34 -9.90 -4.62
C LEU A 37 11.73 -10.29 -4.06
N PRO A 38 12.80 -9.54 -4.37
CA PRO A 38 14.07 -9.64 -3.65
C PRO A 38 13.85 -9.15 -2.20
N GLY A 39 13.45 -10.08 -1.33
CA GLY A 39 12.98 -9.82 0.04
C GLY A 39 11.80 -10.72 0.45
N ASP A 40 11.07 -11.28 -0.51
CA ASP A 40 10.13 -12.38 -0.27
C ASP A 40 10.92 -13.68 -0.18
N ILE A 41 11.04 -14.21 1.04
CA ILE A 41 11.84 -15.41 1.29
C ILE A 41 11.04 -16.61 0.76
N LYS A 42 11.43 -17.10 -0.42
CA LYS A 42 10.95 -18.37 -0.97
C LYS A 42 11.89 -19.50 -0.59
N PHE A 43 11.52 -20.26 0.45
CA PHE A 43 12.16 -21.54 0.74
C PHE A 43 11.56 -22.61 -0.18
N LYS A 44 12.31 -23.03 -1.19
CA LYS A 44 12.05 -24.26 -1.96
C LYS A 44 12.93 -25.39 -1.45
N ARG A 45 12.34 -26.43 -0.88
CA ARG A 45 13.03 -27.69 -0.50
C ARG A 45 12.20 -28.87 -1.00
N GLY A 46 12.67 -29.52 -2.07
CA GLY A 46 11.96 -30.64 -2.70
C GLY A 46 10.57 -30.24 -3.21
N ASN A 47 9.52 -30.97 -2.79
CA ASN A 47 8.12 -30.68 -3.14
C ASN A 47 7.48 -29.55 -2.29
N PHE A 48 8.22 -28.93 -1.37
CA PHE A 48 7.71 -27.90 -0.46
C PHE A 48 8.18 -26.51 -0.90
N THR A 49 7.23 -25.61 -1.13
CA THR A 49 7.49 -24.20 -1.47
C THR A 49 6.81 -23.32 -0.43
N CYS A 50 7.59 -22.70 0.46
CA CYS A 50 7.10 -21.68 1.40
C CYS A 50 7.55 -20.31 0.90
N ALA A 51 6.61 -19.46 0.51
CA ALA A 51 6.87 -18.05 0.19
C ALA A 51 6.41 -17.19 1.36
N VAL A 52 7.33 -16.40 1.93
CA VAL A 52 7.00 -15.42 2.98
C VAL A 52 7.10 -14.03 2.39
N PRO A 53 5.96 -13.37 2.08
CA PRO A 53 5.96 -12.07 1.44
C PRO A 53 6.17 -10.93 2.47
N LEU A 54 7.38 -10.87 3.03
CA LEU A 54 7.73 -9.94 4.11
C LEU A 54 7.66 -8.48 3.66
N VAL A 55 8.19 -8.20 2.48
CA VAL A 55 8.23 -6.81 1.96
C VAL A 55 6.82 -6.35 1.62
N SER A 56 6.02 -7.22 0.99
CA SER A 56 4.62 -6.93 0.65
C SER A 56 3.76 -6.65 1.88
N SER A 57 3.89 -7.48 2.93
CA SER A 57 3.13 -7.29 4.17
C SER A 57 3.55 -6.03 4.93
N LEU A 58 4.84 -5.67 4.89
CA LEU A 58 5.34 -4.43 5.48
C LEU A 58 4.78 -3.18 4.78
N ILE A 59 4.78 -3.16 3.44
CA ILE A 59 4.24 -2.04 2.66
C ILE A 59 2.75 -1.86 2.94
N ILE A 60 1.99 -2.96 2.89
CA ILE A 60 0.55 -2.95 3.21
C ILE A 60 0.32 -2.41 4.62
N SER A 61 1.11 -2.84 5.60
CA SER A 61 1.01 -2.34 6.98
C SER A 61 1.24 -0.83 7.06
N VAL A 62 2.31 -0.31 6.45
CA VAL A 62 2.63 1.12 6.50
C VAL A 62 1.54 1.95 5.82
N VAL A 63 1.07 1.54 4.65
CA VAL A 63 -0.02 2.21 3.94
C VAL A 63 -1.28 2.23 4.80
N LEU A 64 -1.66 1.09 5.38
CA LEU A 64 -2.83 0.99 6.24
C LEU A 64 -2.70 1.85 7.50
N THR A 65 -1.52 1.90 8.12
CA THR A 65 -1.24 2.76 9.27
C THR A 65 -1.37 4.24 8.90
N VAL A 66 -0.85 4.67 7.75
CA VAL A 66 -0.96 6.06 7.28
C VAL A 66 -2.43 6.42 7.03
N ILE A 67 -3.18 5.54 6.35
CA ILE A 67 -4.62 5.76 6.10
C ILE A 67 -5.38 5.87 7.41
N LEU A 68 -5.20 4.92 8.35
CA LEU A 68 -5.86 4.97 9.65
C LEU A 68 -5.51 6.25 10.41
N ASN A 69 -4.25 6.65 10.41
CA ASN A 69 -3.81 7.84 11.13
C ASN A 69 -4.42 9.11 10.53
N ILE A 70 -4.51 9.22 9.19
CA ILE A 70 -5.19 10.33 8.53
C ILE A 70 -6.69 10.33 8.90
N VAL A 71 -7.37 9.18 8.83
CA VAL A 71 -8.78 9.07 9.19
C VAL A 71 -9.02 9.46 10.65
N LEU A 72 -8.21 8.94 11.57
CA LEU A 72 -8.28 9.27 12.99
C LEU A 72 -8.00 10.76 13.23
N TYR A 73 -7.00 11.33 12.56
CA TYR A 73 -6.72 12.77 12.63
C TYR A 73 -7.90 13.62 12.19
N PHE A 74 -8.63 13.19 11.15
CA PHE A 74 -9.85 13.86 10.71
C PHE A 74 -11.05 13.61 11.63
N LEU A 75 -11.14 12.46 12.30
CA LEU A 75 -12.22 12.13 13.24
C LEU A 75 -12.07 12.83 14.60
N ASN A 76 -10.84 13.06 15.05
CA ASN A 76 -10.53 13.67 16.34
C ASN A 76 -10.53 15.22 16.28
N LYS A 77 -11.02 15.80 15.19
CA LYS A 77 -11.10 17.25 14.96
C LYS A 77 -12.50 17.66 14.54
#